data_AF-T1JBW2-F1
#
_entry.id   AF-T1JBW2-F1
#
_cell.length_a   1.000
_cell.length_b   1.000
_cell.length_c   1.000
_cell.angle_alpha   90.00
_cell.angle_beta   90.00
_cell.angle_gamma   90.00
#
_symmetry.space_group_name_H-M   'P 1'
#
loop_
_entity.id
_entity.type
_entity.pdbx_description
1 polymer ?
#
loop_
_entity_poly.entity_id
_entity_poly.type
_entity_poly.pdbx_seq_one_letter_code
_entity_poly.pdbx_strand_id
1 'polypeptide(L)'
;MGESFDELPFCVTPETAKLTNKMYLETQLMTDPLKDKNCSCTARCEETIYLPSIIDQYSDRKSDIKYSIDSNIREVIEEEITISIIKLLCQIGSIVSILTGLSMYTLVQYII
;
A
#
# COMPACT_ATOMS: atom_id res chain seq x y z
N MET A 1 -21.92 -4.46 5.88
CA MET A 1 -22.16 -5.17 7.15
C MET A 1 -21.79 -4.18 8.23
N GLY A 2 -22.80 -3.52 8.80
CA GLY A 2 -22.59 -2.43 9.76
C GLY A 2 -22.44 -3.02 11.15
N GLU A 3 -21.28 -2.85 11.74
CA GLU A 3 -21.08 -3.10 13.17
C GLU A 3 -21.40 -1.80 13.90
N SER A 4 -22.38 -1.87 14.81
CA SER A 4 -22.66 -0.82 15.78
C SER A 4 -21.40 -0.62 16.63
N PHE A 5 -20.85 0.58 16.61
CA PHE A 5 -19.84 0.99 17.56
C PHE A 5 -20.51 1.08 18.94
N ASP A 6 -20.54 -0.03 19.67
CA ASP A 6 -20.76 0.01 21.12
C ASP A 6 -19.72 1.01 21.68
N GLU A 7 -20.21 2.05 22.36
CA GLU A 7 -19.39 3.12 22.91
C GLU A 7 -18.32 2.51 23.83
N LEU A 8 -17.07 2.45 23.34
CA LEU A 8 -15.96 2.01 24.16
C LEU A 8 -15.84 2.94 25.37
N PRO A 9 -15.62 2.40 26.59
CA PRO A 9 -15.47 3.22 27.77
C PRO A 9 -14.21 4.09 27.68
N PHE A 10 -14.30 5.33 28.17
CA PHE A 10 -13.15 6.22 28.26
C PHE A 10 -12.04 5.65 29.16
N CYS A 11 -10.79 6.00 28.86
CA CYS A 11 -9.64 5.65 29.72
C CYS A 11 -9.78 6.36 31.08
N VAL A 12 -9.95 5.58 32.15
CA VAL A 12 -10.21 6.12 33.51
C VAL A 12 -8.91 6.36 34.28
N THR A 13 -7.83 5.64 33.95
CA THR A 13 -6.55 5.73 34.68
C THR A 13 -5.49 6.49 33.87
N PRO A 14 -4.56 7.19 34.53
CA PRO A 14 -3.48 7.89 33.83
C PRO A 14 -2.57 6.93 33.06
N GLU A 15 -2.40 5.70 33.54
CA GLU A 15 -1.60 4.68 32.85
C GLU A 15 -2.27 4.20 31.55
N THR A 16 -3.59 3.93 31.59
CA THR A 16 -4.34 3.53 30.39
C THR A 16 -4.41 4.67 29.38
N ALA A 17 -4.63 5.91 29.83
CA ALA A 17 -4.63 7.07 28.96
C ALA A 17 -3.28 7.29 28.25
N LYS A 18 -2.16 7.11 28.98
CA LYS A 18 -0.80 7.24 28.40
C LYS A 18 -0.53 6.14 27.37
N LEU A 19 -0.93 4.90 27.66
CA LEU A 19 -0.78 3.76 26.76
C LEU A 19 -1.59 3.95 25.48
N THR A 20 -2.87 4.32 25.60
CA THR A 20 -3.76 4.54 24.46
C THR A 20 -3.31 5.72 23.62
N ASN A 21 -2.84 6.82 24.22
CA ASN A 21 -2.31 7.96 23.47
C ASN A 21 -1.06 7.57 22.66
N LYS A 22 -0.15 6.78 23.25
CA LYS A 22 1.01 6.24 22.53
C LYS A 22 0.59 5.38 21.34
N MET A 23 -0.30 4.41 21.55
CA MET A 23 -0.81 3.56 20.46
C MET A 23 -1.49 4.39 19.37
N TYR A 24 -2.32 5.36 19.75
CA TYR A 24 -3.01 6.24 18.82
C TYR A 24 -2.03 7.06 17.97
N LEU A 25 -0.98 7.63 18.57
CA LEU A 25 0.06 8.35 17.84
C LEU A 25 0.83 7.42 16.88
N GLU A 26 1.19 6.21 17.34
CA GLU A 26 1.88 5.22 16.50
C GLU A 26 0.99 4.78 15.31
N THR A 27 -0.31 4.57 15.54
CA THR A 27 -1.27 4.19 14.48
C THR A 27 -1.59 5.36 13.53
N GLN A 28 -1.84 6.56 14.05
CA GLN A 28 -2.24 7.72 13.22
C GLN A 28 -1.10 8.29 12.40
N LEU A 29 0.12 8.31 12.95
CA LEU A 29 1.27 8.84 12.23
C LEU A 29 1.83 7.83 11.23
N MET A 30 1.25 6.62 11.15
CA MET A 30 1.65 5.57 10.20
C MET A 30 3.18 5.36 10.17
N THR A 31 3.85 5.57 11.30
CA THR A 31 5.30 5.37 11.41
C THR A 31 5.67 3.89 11.44
N ASP A 32 4.68 3.02 11.67
CA ASP A 32 4.86 1.57 11.61
C ASP A 32 3.52 0.82 11.34
N PRO A 33 2.93 0.95 10.13
CA PRO A 33 1.63 0.34 9.82
C PRO A 33 1.68 -1.20 9.72
N LEU A 34 2.87 -1.79 9.68
CA LEU A 34 3.09 -3.22 9.41
C LEU A 34 3.50 -4.05 10.65
N LYS A 35 3.71 -3.42 11.82
CA LYS A 35 4.32 -4.10 12.97
C LYS A 35 3.36 -4.44 14.09
N ASP A 36 2.12 -3.99 14.00
CA ASP A 36 1.09 -4.45 14.92
C ASP A 36 0.63 -5.85 14.51
N LYS A 37 1.38 -6.88 14.94
CA LYS A 37 1.06 -8.31 14.72
C LYS A 37 -0.34 -8.69 15.22
N ASN A 38 -0.98 -7.84 16.01
CA ASN A 38 -2.32 -8.03 16.54
C ASN A 38 -3.42 -7.50 15.61
N CYS A 39 -3.07 -6.76 14.55
CA CYS A 39 -4.03 -6.18 13.62
C CYS A 39 -3.64 -6.50 12.17
N SER A 40 -4.25 -7.56 11.61
CA SER A 40 -4.04 -7.96 10.22
C SER A 40 -4.93 -7.13 9.28
N CYS A 41 -4.63 -5.83 9.17
CA CYS A 41 -5.30 -4.97 8.20
C CYS A 41 -4.87 -5.30 6.77
N THR A 42 -5.81 -5.32 5.84
CA THR A 42 -5.49 -5.36 4.41
C THR A 42 -4.80 -4.06 4.02
N ALA A 43 -3.72 -4.14 3.24
CA ALA A 43 -3.02 -2.98 2.71
C ALA A 43 -3.98 -2.12 1.86
N ARG A 44 -3.88 -0.80 1.99
CA ARG A 44 -4.67 0.15 1.18
C ARG A 44 -3.99 0.33 -0.19
N CYS A 45 -4.78 0.40 -1.26
CA CYS A 45 -4.26 0.65 -2.60
C CYS A 45 -3.76 2.09 -2.78
N GLU A 46 -4.38 3.04 -2.08
CA GLU A 46 -3.97 4.44 -2.07
C GLU A 46 -3.57 4.82 -0.65
N GLU A 47 -2.30 5.17 -0.49
CA GLU A 47 -1.75 5.59 0.79
C GLU A 47 -0.83 6.80 0.60
N THR A 48 -0.78 7.67 1.60
CA THR A 48 0.15 8.79 1.65
C THR A 48 0.96 8.68 2.93
N ILE A 49 2.26 8.44 2.77
CA ILE A 49 3.20 8.30 3.88
C ILE A 49 3.88 9.65 4.10
N TYR A 50 3.85 10.13 5.35
CA TYR A 50 4.58 11.34 5.75
C TYR A 50 5.86 10.94 6.47
N LEU A 51 7.01 11.46 6.03
CA LEU A 51 8.28 11.27 6.72
C LEU A 51 8.63 12.56 7.48
N PRO A 52 8.21 12.70 8.76
CA PRO A 52 8.55 13.87 9.55
C PRO A 52 10.04 13.88 9.92
N SER A 53 10.67 15.04 9.81
CA SER A 53 12.01 15.31 10.35
C SER A 53 11.90 16.38 11.43
N ILE A 54 12.49 16.12 12.61
CA ILE A 54 12.55 17.09 13.71
C ILE A 54 13.85 17.87 13.54
N ILE A 55 13.73 19.11 13.07
CA ILE A 55 14.88 19.94 12.70
C ILE A 55 15.39 20.73 13.91
N ASP A 56 14.51 21.18 14.81
CA ASP A 56 14.88 21.94 16.01
C ASP A 56 13.99 21.60 17.21
N GLN A 57 14.61 21.47 18.38
CA GLN A 57 13.91 21.27 19.66
C GLN A 57 14.13 22.52 20.52
N TYR A 58 13.15 23.42 20.54
CA TYR A 58 13.23 24.65 21.33
C TYR A 58 12.94 24.36 22.80
N SER A 59 13.94 24.58 23.66
CA SER A 59 13.82 24.51 25.12
C SER A 59 13.32 25.83 25.68
N ASP A 60 12.06 26.17 25.44
CA ASP A 60 11.39 27.23 26.19
C ASP A 60 10.10 26.71 26.84
N ARG A 61 9.61 27.39 27.89
CA ARG A 61 8.41 26.94 28.65
C ARG A 61 7.10 26.99 27.85
N LYS A 62 7.17 27.25 26.53
CA LYS A 62 6.09 27.25 25.57
C LYS A 62 6.42 26.29 24.45
N SER A 63 5.53 25.34 24.20
CA SER A 63 5.63 24.42 23.06
C SER A 63 5.08 25.10 21.82
N ASP A 64 5.94 25.76 21.05
CA ASP A 64 5.60 26.22 19.70
C ASP A 64 5.93 25.11 18.70
N ILE A 65 4.90 24.56 18.06
CA ILE A 65 5.05 23.54 17.01
C ILE A 65 5.01 24.26 15.66
N LYS A 66 6.15 24.31 14.97
CA LYS A 66 6.23 24.80 13.59
C LYS A 66 6.43 23.62 12.66
N TYR A 67 5.47 23.37 11.78
CA TYR A 67 5.63 22.43 10.67
C TYR A 67 6.05 23.19 9.42
N SER A 68 7.08 22.70 8.73
CA SER A 68 7.43 23.13 7.38
C SER A 68 7.55 21.91 6.51
N ILE A 69 6.86 21.93 5.36
CA ILE A 69 7.06 20.93 4.32
C ILE A 69 8.29 21.38 3.57
N ASP A 70 9.37 20.60 3.64
CA ASP A 70 10.55 20.87 2.84
C ASP A 70 10.15 20.84 1.36
N SER A 71 10.62 21.80 0.58
CA SER A 71 10.14 21.96 -0.79
C SER A 71 10.55 20.73 -1.61
N ASN A 72 9.58 20.15 -2.34
CA ASN A 72 9.82 19.19 -3.43
C ASN A 72 10.07 17.70 -3.06
N ILE A 73 9.70 17.24 -1.86
CA ILE A 73 9.85 15.82 -1.45
C ILE A 73 8.60 14.95 -1.70
N ARG A 74 7.73 15.31 -2.65
CA ARG A 74 6.60 14.44 -3.02
C ARG A 74 7.09 13.33 -3.95
N GLU A 75 7.44 12.19 -3.35
CA GLU A 75 7.67 10.94 -4.07
C GLU A 75 6.32 10.24 -4.31
N VAL A 76 6.11 9.75 -5.54
CA VAL A 76 4.92 8.98 -5.92
C VAL A 76 5.41 7.58 -6.28
N ILE A 77 4.91 6.58 -5.55
CA ILE A 77 5.23 5.16 -5.75
C ILE A 77 3.97 4.49 -6.28
N GLU A 78 4.02 3.98 -7.51
CA GLU A 78 2.92 3.29 -8.16
C GLU A 78 3.33 1.85 -8.51
N GLU A 79 2.48 0.89 -8.18
CA GLU A 79 2.66 -0.51 -8.58
C GLU A 79 2.01 -0.73 -9.95
N GLU A 80 2.84 -0.99 -10.97
CA GLU A 80 2.35 -1.29 -12.31
C GLU A 80 2.35 -2.80 -12.61
N ILE A 81 1.28 -3.28 -13.26
CA ILE A 81 1.21 -4.65 -13.76
C ILE A 81 2.17 -4.80 -14.95
N THR A 82 3.29 -5.49 -14.72
CA THR A 82 4.34 -5.70 -15.73
C THR A 82 3.87 -6.51 -16.95
N ILE A 83 2.97 -7.47 -16.76
CA ILE A 83 2.46 -8.36 -17.81
C ILE A 83 0.94 -8.33 -17.82
N SER A 84 0.37 -7.67 -18.84
CA SER A 84 -1.06 -7.73 -19.13
C SER A 84 -1.43 -9.09 -19.73
N ILE A 85 -2.62 -9.58 -19.41
CA ILE A 85 -3.18 -10.81 -20.01
C ILE A 85 -3.25 -10.73 -21.54
N ILE A 86 -3.44 -9.54 -22.09
CA ILE A 86 -3.47 -9.31 -23.54
C ILE A 86 -2.09 -9.59 -24.15
N LYS A 87 -1.03 -9.08 -23.53
CA LYS A 87 0.35 -9.33 -23.98
C LYS A 87 0.67 -10.82 -23.92
N LEU A 88 0.25 -11.49 -22.85
CA LEU A 88 0.46 -12.93 -22.66
C LEU A 88 -0.28 -13.75 -23.73
N LEU A 89 -1.55 -13.44 -24.00
CA LEU A 89 -2.34 -14.10 -25.04
C LEU A 89 -1.79 -13.84 -26.44
N CYS A 90 -1.28 -12.64 -26.74
CA CYS A 90 -0.63 -12.36 -28.02
C CYS A 90 0.65 -13.17 -28.22
N GLN A 91 1.48 -13.31 -27.17
CA GLN A 91 2.71 -14.10 -27.26
C GLN A 91 2.42 -15.59 -27.48
N ILE A 92 1.48 -16.16 -26.72
CA ILE A 92 1.05 -17.55 -26.89
C ILE A 92 0.38 -17.74 -28.25
N GLY A 93 -0.54 -16.84 -28.62
CA GLY A 93 -1.30 -16.88 -29.86
C GLY A 93 -0.41 -16.84 -31.10
N SER A 94 0.66 -16.03 -31.08
CA SER A 94 1.65 -16.00 -32.17
C SER A 94 2.27 -17.38 -32.41
N ILE A 95 2.76 -18.03 -31.35
CA ILE A 95 3.38 -19.36 -31.43
C ILE A 95 2.37 -20.42 -31.89
N VAL A 96 1.17 -20.41 -31.30
CA VAL A 96 0.09 -21.36 -31.64
C VAL A 96 -0.33 -21.20 -33.10
N SER A 97 -0.48 -19.97 -33.59
CA SER A 97 -0.89 -19.68 -34.97
C SER A 97 0.11 -20.18 -36.02
N ILE A 98 1.42 -20.03 -35.74
CA ILE A 98 2.48 -20.54 -36.62
C ILE A 98 2.45 -22.08 -36.66
N LEU A 99 2.37 -22.73 -35.50
CA LEU A 99 2.34 -24.19 -35.39
C LEU A 99 1.11 -24.78 -36.08
N THR A 100 -0.05 -24.18 -35.86
CA THR A 100 -1.30 -24.60 -36.51
C THR A 100 -1.26 -24.37 -38.02
N GLY A 101 -0.71 -23.24 -38.48
CA GLY A 101 -0.52 -22.97 -39.90
C GLY A 101 0.39 -24.01 -40.58
N LEU A 102 1.53 -24.33 -39.97
CA LEU A 102 2.45 -25.36 -40.46
C LEU A 102 1.79 -26.75 -40.45
N SER A 103 1.04 -27.07 -39.41
CA SER A 103 0.33 -28.35 -39.27
C SER A 103 -0.77 -28.53 -40.33
N MET A 104 -1.48 -27.45 -40.68
CA MET A 104 -2.46 -27.46 -41.77
C MET A 104 -1.80 -27.60 -43.13
N TYR A 105 -0.67 -26.91 -43.35
CA TYR A 105 0.09 -27.03 -44.59
C TYR A 105 0.59 -28.46 -44.84
N THR A 106 1.13 -29.12 -43.82
CA THR A 106 1.59 -30.52 -43.94
C THR A 106 0.43 -31.49 -44.17
N LEU A 107 -0.73 -31.26 -43.54
CA LEU A 107 -1.94 -32.06 -43.79
C LEU A 107 -2.41 -31.95 -45.25
N VAL A 108 -2.42 -30.74 -45.81
CA VAL A 108 -2.80 -30.54 -47.22
C VAL A 108 -1.81 -31.23 -48.16
N GLN A 109 -0.51 -31.14 -47.91
CA GLN A 109 0.50 -31.85 -48.70
C GLN A 109 0.43 -33.38 -48.59
N TYR A 110 -0.10 -33.92 -47.48
CA TYR A 110 -0.25 -35.36 -47.33
C TYR A 110 -1.46 -35.90 -48.10
N ILE A 111 -2.50 -35.09 -48.29
CA ILE A 111 -3.77 -35.48 -48.92
C ILE A 111 -3.72 -35.35 -50.46
N ILE A 112 -2.91 -34.43 -50.99
CA ILE A 112 -2.69 -34.20 -52.43
C ILE A 112 -1.50 -35.03 -52.91
#